data_AF-A0AAW6XFF5-F1
#
_entry.id   AF-A0AAW6XFF5-F1
#
_cell.length_a   1.000
_cell.length_b   1.000
_cell.length_c   1.000
_cell.angle_alpha   90.00
_cell.angle_beta   90.00
_cell.angle_gamma   90.00
#
_symmetry.space_group_name_H-M   'P 1'
#
loop_
_entity.id
_entity.type
_entity.pdbx_description
1 polymer ?
#
loop_
_entity_poly.entity_id
_entity_poly.type
_entity_poly.pdbx_seq_one_letter_code
_entity_poly.pdbx_strand_id
1 'polypeptide(L)' 'MGAWILFYHFSHQGPVVTLVTTTAEGLEAGKTKIKSRSVDVGVVETVTLSDDLSKVMVQARLNAGMEKLLRQDS' A
#
# COMPACT_ATOMS: atom_id res chain seq x y z
N MET A 1 -25.08 -14.78 -21.05
CA MET A 1 -23.81 -15.51 -20.81
C MET A 1 -22.65 -14.55 -21.04
N GLY A 2 -22.20 -13.80 -20.03
CA GLY A 2 -21.14 -12.78 -20.24
C GLY A 2 -20.96 -11.78 -19.11
N ALA A 3 -21.92 -11.71 -18.18
CA ALA A 3 -21.86 -10.79 -17.05
C ALA A 3 -20.73 -11.10 -16.04
N TRP A 4 -20.10 -12.27 -16.10
CA TRP A 4 -19.05 -12.67 -15.15
C TRP A 4 -17.65 -12.13 -15.51
N ILE A 5 -17.40 -11.80 -16.77
CA ILE A 5 -16.07 -11.36 -17.23
C ILE A 5 -15.75 -9.91 -16.82
N LEU A 6 -16.76 -9.08 -16.58
CA LEU A 6 -16.55 -7.69 -16.18
C LEU A 6 -15.99 -7.55 -14.76
N PHE A 7 -16.09 -8.58 -13.92
CA PHE A 7 -15.60 -8.52 -12.54
C PHE A 7 -14.08 -8.77 -12.43
N TYR A 8 -13.47 -9.46 -13.41
CA TYR A 8 -12.13 -10.02 -13.23
C TYR A 8 -10.96 -9.05 -13.51
N HIS A 9 -11.23 -7.84 -14.00
CA HIS A 9 -10.14 -6.95 -14.45
C HIS A 9 -9.55 -6.08 -13.34
N PHE A 10 -10.21 -5.94 -12.19
CA PHE A 10 -9.74 -5.05 -11.12
C PHE A 10 -8.68 -5.68 -10.19
N SER A 11 -8.35 -6.96 -10.37
CA SER A 11 -7.55 -7.74 -9.42
C SER A 11 -6.05 -7.88 -9.76
N HIS A 12 -5.53 -7.18 -10.76
CA HIS A 12 -4.11 -7.30 -11.15
C HIS A 12 -3.18 -6.34 -10.42
N GLN A 13 -3.74 -5.30 -9.79
CA GLN A 13 -2.98 -4.31 -9.07
C GLN A 13 -3.20 -4.57 -7.57
N GLY A 14 -2.13 -4.94 -6.85
CA GLY A 14 -2.22 -5.23 -5.42
C GLY A 14 -2.73 -4.03 -4.60
N PRO A 15 -3.24 -4.27 -3.39
CA PRO A 15 -3.96 -3.26 -2.62
C PRO A 15 -3.03 -2.11 -2.23
N VAL A 16 -3.56 -0.88 -2.32
CA VAL A 16 -2.87 0.32 -1.85
C VAL A 16 -3.26 0.55 -0.39
N VAL A 17 -2.26 0.70 0.47
CA VAL A 17 -2.42 1.01 1.90
C VAL A 17 -1.89 2.40 2.19
N THR A 18 -2.55 3.12 3.10
CA THR A 18 -2.10 4.42 3.56
C THR A 18 -1.62 4.29 5.01
N LEU A 19 -0.35 4.57 5.24
CA LEU A 19 0.24 4.65 6.56
C LEU A 19 0.33 6.12 6.99
N VAL A 20 -0.06 6.40 8.23
CA VAL A 20 0.09 7.71 8.84
C VAL A 20 1.25 7.63 9.82
N THR A 21 2.25 8.47 9.63
CA THR A 21 3.45 8.55 10.47
C THR A 21 3.76 10.00 10.80
N THR A 22 4.47 10.23 11.90
CA THR A 22 4.88 11.58 12.32
C THR A 22 6.15 12.03 11.57
N THR A 23 6.94 11.08 11.05
CA THR A 23 8.17 11.37 10.29
C THR A 23 8.31 10.45 9.09
N ALA A 24 8.90 10.99 8.02
CA ALA A 24 9.21 10.29 6.79
C ALA A 24 10.68 10.47 6.36
N GLU A 25 11.57 10.77 7.31
CA GLU A 25 13.00 10.86 7.03
C GLU A 25 13.52 9.58 6.36
N GLY A 26 14.13 9.76 5.19
CA GLY A 26 14.66 8.65 4.38
C GLY A 26 13.62 7.82 3.63
N LEU A 27 12.34 8.22 3.61
CA LEU A 27 11.32 7.61 2.77
C LEU A 27 11.30 8.28 1.40
N GLU A 28 11.60 7.51 0.36
CA GLU A 28 11.51 7.96 -1.02
C GLU A 28 10.48 7.12 -1.78
N ALA A 29 9.53 7.81 -2.40
CA ALA A 29 8.56 7.23 -3.33
C ALA A 29 9.28 6.40 -4.41
N GLY A 30 8.84 5.16 -4.60
CA GLY A 30 9.38 4.20 -5.56
C GLY A 30 10.70 3.52 -5.15
N LYS A 31 11.41 4.02 -4.14
CA LYS A 31 12.68 3.41 -3.69
C LYS A 31 12.55 2.66 -2.37
N THR A 32 11.68 3.11 -1.47
CA THR A 32 11.48 2.45 -0.20
C THR A 32 10.58 1.22 -0.36
N LYS A 33 11.13 0.05 -0.01
CA LYS A 33 10.39 -1.22 0.02
C LYS A 33 9.72 -1.46 1.36
N ILE A 34 8.47 -1.90 1.33
CA ILE A 34 7.76 -2.34 2.53
C ILE A 34 8.15 -3.80 2.78
N LYS A 35 8.67 -4.08 3.98
CA LYS A 35 9.01 -5.43 4.40
C LYS A 35 8.16 -5.86 5.58
N SER A 36 7.62 -7.07 5.52
CA SER A 36 6.99 -7.73 6.66
C SER A 36 7.71 -9.03 6.93
N ARG A 37 8.16 -9.24 8.18
CA ARG A 37 8.89 -10.46 8.60
C ARG A 37 10.06 -10.80 7.65
N SER A 38 10.84 -9.80 7.26
CA SER A 38 11.97 -9.92 6.31
C SER A 38 11.59 -10.25 4.85
N VAL A 39 10.30 -10.29 4.51
CA VAL A 39 9.80 -10.51 3.15
C VAL A 39 9.40 -9.19 2.52
N ASP A 40 9.78 -8.97 1.26
CA ASP A 40 9.32 -7.83 0.45
C ASP A 40 7.84 -8.00 0.13
N VAL A 41 7.01 -7.09 0.65
CA VAL A 41 5.54 -7.16 0.51
C VAL A 41 4.97 -6.01 -0.32
N GLY A 42 5.79 -5.04 -0.72
CA GLY A 42 5.33 -3.88 -1.48
C GLY A 42 6.34 -2.75 -1.57
N VAL A 43 5.90 -1.63 -2.13
CA VAL A 43 6.72 -0.43 -2.34
C VAL A 43 5.94 0.83 -2.00
N VAL A 44 6.61 1.83 -1.44
CA VAL A 44 6.03 3.16 -1.25
C VAL A 44 5.77 3.80 -2.61
N GLU A 45 4.54 4.21 -2.88
CA GLU A 45 4.20 4.93 -4.11
C GLU A 45 4.33 6.43 -3.93
N THR A 46 3.79 6.99 -2.85
CA THR A 46 3.78 8.43 -2.61
C THR A 46 3.96 8.75 -1.13
N VAL A 47 4.56 9.91 -0.88
CA VAL A 47 4.73 10.48 0.46
C VAL A 47 4.16 11.89 0.40
N THR A 48 3.09 12.15 1.14
CA THR A 48 2.42 13.45 1.20
C THR A 48 2.29 13.89 2.66
N LEU A 49 2.13 15.19 2.89
CA LEU A 49 1.81 15.70 4.21
C LEU A 49 0.30 15.77 4.37
N SER A 50 -0.21 15.58 5.59
CA SER A 50 -1.61 15.83 5.91
C SER A 50 -1.94 17.33 5.76
N ASP A 51 -3.22 17.65 5.59
CA ASP A 51 -3.71 19.03 5.48
C ASP A 51 -3.29 19.94 6.63
N ASP A 52 -3.15 19.39 7.83
CA ASP A 52 -2.72 20.11 9.03
C ASP A 52 -1.19 20.23 9.17
N LEU A 53 -0.45 19.73 8.19
CA LEU A 53 1.01 19.62 8.16
C LEU A 53 1.62 18.89 9.37
N SER A 54 0.80 18.21 10.18
CA SER A 54 1.23 17.61 11.44
C SER A 54 1.65 16.14 11.28
N LYS A 55 1.23 15.51 10.18
CA LYS A 55 1.48 14.10 9.88
C LYS A 55 1.95 13.92 8.45
N VAL A 56 2.68 12.85 8.23
CA VAL A 56 3.07 12.37 6.92
C VAL A 56 2.16 11.19 6.58
N MET A 57 1.49 11.30 5.43
CA MET A 57 0.72 10.24 4.82
C MET A 57 1.57 9.54 3.76
N VAL A 58 1.82 8.25 3.96
CA VAL A 58 2.61 7.42 3.06
C VAL A 58 1.65 6.45 2.38
N GLN A 59 1.48 6.57 1.07
CA GLN A 59 0.76 5.56 0.30
C GLN A 59 1.75 4.52 -0.21
N ALA A 60 1.48 3.25 0.06
CA ALA A 60 2.29 2.15 -0.40
C ALA A 60 1.40 1.12 -1.11
N ARG A 61 1.91 0.54 -2.19
CA ARG A 61 1.25 -0.54 -2.91
C ARG A 61 1.85 -1.87 -2.49
N LEU A 62 0.99 -2.76 -2.02
CA LEU A 62 1.38 -4.12 -1.71
C LEU A 62 1.37 -4.99 -2.97
N ASN A 63 2.16 -6.06 -2.95
CA ASN A 63 2.19 -7.04 -4.02
C ASN A 63 0.85 -7.80 -4.13
N ALA A 64 0.48 -8.24 -5.33
CA ALA A 64 -0.73 -9.04 -5.53
C ALA A 64 -0.68 -10.31 -4.67
N GLY A 65 -1.78 -10.63 -3.96
CA GLY A 65 -1.85 -11.75 -3.02
C GLY A 65 -1.48 -11.44 -1.56
N MET A 66 -0.96 -10.24 -1.26
CA MET A 66 -0.72 -9.79 0.11
C MET A 66 -1.99 -9.30 0.83
N GLU A 67 -3.15 -9.34 0.18
CA GLU A 67 -4.46 -9.03 0.79
C GLU A 67 -4.76 -9.89 2.02
N LYS A 68 -4.20 -11.10 2.09
CA LYS A 68 -4.34 -11.98 3.25
C LYS A 68 -3.57 -11.46 4.48
N LEU A 69 -2.53 -10.64 4.30
CA LEU A 69 -1.79 -9.99 5.40
C LEU A 69 -2.55 -8.81 6.00
N LEU A 70 -3.50 -8.23 5.26
CA LEU A 70 -4.37 -7.15 5.74
C LEU A 70 -5.55 -7.65 6.58
N ARG A 71 -5.76 -8.98 6.64
CA ARG A 71 -6.76 -9.65 7.49
C ARG A 71 -6.12 -10.13 8.80
N GLN A 72 -5.86 -9.22 9.73
CA GLN A 72 -5.58 -9.47 11.15
C GLN A 72 -5.61 -8.08 11.82
N ASP A 73 -6.54 -7.69 12.68
CA ASP A 73 -7.32 -8.39 13.70
C ASP A 73 -8.79 -7.87 13.73
N SER A 74 -9.74 -8.75 14.07
CA SER A 74 -11.04 -8.41 14.67
C SER A 74 -11.09 -8.96 16.08
#